data_AF-A0A357MNV8-F1
#
_entry.id   AF-A0A357MNV8-F1
#
_cell.length_a   1.000
_cell.length_b   1.000
_cell.length_c   1.000
_cell.angle_alpha   90.00
_cell.angle_beta   90.00
_cell.angle_gamma   90.00
#
_symmetry.space_group_name_H-M   'P 1'
#
loop_
_entity.id
_entity.type
_entity.pdbx_description
1 polymer ?
#
loop_
_entity_poly.entity_id
_entity_poly.type
_entity_poly.pdbx_seq_one_letter_code
_entity_poly.pdbx_strand_id
1 'polypeptide(L)'
;IEVMAERGRETLRHGPMKPVGLTNPHDPQVKPWAVVQLRRDNALGTLYNIVGFQTKMKYGAQTDVFRMIPGLQEARFARLGGIHRN
;
A
#
# COMPACT_ATOMS: atom_id res chain seq x y z
N ILE A 1 4.09 -7.88 3.66
CA ILE A 1 3.92 -7.59 2.22
C ILE A 1 5.07 -8.23 1.45
N GLU A 2 6.29 -8.10 1.96
CA GLU A 2 7.52 -8.77 1.54
C GLU A 2 7.35 -10.28 1.36
N VAL A 3 6.80 -11.00 2.36
CA VAL A 3 6.53 -12.45 2.25
C VAL A 3 5.55 -12.78 1.11
N MET A 4 4.60 -11.89 0.81
CA MET A 4 3.71 -12.10 -0.34
C MET A 4 4.42 -11.82 -1.66
N ALA A 5 5.30 -10.82 -1.71
CA ALA A 5 6.11 -10.51 -2.89
C ALA A 5 7.04 -11.68 -3.26
N GLU A 6 7.65 -12.32 -2.24
CA GLU A 6 8.53 -13.49 -2.42
C GLU A 6 7.81 -14.71 -3.00
N ARG A 7 6.49 -14.84 -2.77
CA ARG A 7 5.70 -15.98 -3.29
C ARG A 7 5.47 -15.93 -4.80
N GLY A 8 5.73 -14.79 -5.44
CA GLY A 8 5.68 -14.66 -6.89
C GLY A 8 5.28 -13.27 -7.36
N ARG A 9 5.71 -12.91 -8.58
CA ARG A 9 5.57 -11.57 -9.17
C ARG A 9 4.13 -11.04 -9.17
N GLU A 10 3.17 -11.91 -9.45
CA GLU A 10 1.75 -11.53 -9.57
C GLU A 10 0.99 -11.60 -8.23
N THR A 11 1.61 -12.13 -7.17
CA THR A 11 0.93 -12.37 -5.87
C THR A 11 0.33 -11.10 -5.30
N LEU A 12 1.06 -9.99 -5.34
CA LEU A 12 0.58 -8.72 -4.80
C LEU A 12 -0.63 -8.19 -5.57
N ARG A 13 -0.62 -8.31 -6.90
CA ARG A 13 -1.71 -7.86 -7.79
C ARG A 13 -2.98 -8.67 -7.62
N HIS A 14 -2.88 -9.92 -7.18
CA HIS A 14 -4.06 -10.72 -6.87
C HIS A 14 -4.52 -10.60 -5.41
N GLY A 15 -3.69 -10.03 -4.53
CA GLY A 15 -4.00 -9.79 -3.13
C GLY A 15 -4.21 -8.30 -2.80
N PRO A 16 -3.33 -7.67 -2.01
CA PRO A 16 -3.54 -6.33 -1.48
C PRO A 16 -3.52 -5.23 -2.54
N MET A 17 -2.98 -5.50 -3.74
CA MET A 17 -2.93 -4.53 -4.83
C MET A 17 -3.96 -4.79 -5.94
N LYS A 18 -4.99 -5.60 -5.65
CA LYS A 18 -6.00 -6.00 -6.62
C LYS A 18 -6.88 -4.83 -7.07
N PRO A 19 -6.98 -4.53 -8.37
CA PRO A 19 -7.74 -3.38 -8.88
C PRO A 19 -9.24 -3.65 -9.13
N VAL A 20 -9.79 -4.78 -8.65
CA VAL A 20 -11.15 -5.20 -9.00
C VAL A 20 -12.19 -4.21 -8.49
N GLY A 21 -13.12 -3.83 -9.37
CA GLY A 21 -14.19 -2.89 -9.09
C GLY A 21 -13.77 -1.42 -9.16
N LEU A 22 -12.52 -1.12 -9.52
CA LEU A 22 -12.00 0.24 -9.60
C LEU A 22 -11.83 0.68 -11.05
N THR A 23 -12.14 1.96 -11.28
CA THR A 23 -11.89 2.67 -12.53
C THR A 23 -11.08 3.92 -12.20
N ASN A 24 -10.01 4.17 -12.95
CA ASN A 24 -9.23 5.40 -12.80
C ASN A 24 -10.05 6.58 -13.36
N PRO A 25 -10.42 7.59 -12.55
CA PRO A 25 -11.21 8.72 -13.04
C PRO A 25 -10.43 9.62 -14.01
N HIS A 26 -9.09 9.60 -13.95
CA HIS A 26 -8.24 10.39 -14.85
C HIS A 26 -8.04 9.73 -16.22
N ASP A 27 -8.23 8.42 -16.29
CA ASP A 27 -8.22 7.65 -17.54
C ASP A 27 -9.19 6.46 -17.43
N PRO A 28 -10.50 6.70 -17.68
CA PRO A 28 -11.52 5.67 -17.48
C PRO A 28 -11.42 4.48 -18.45
N GLN A 29 -10.72 4.65 -19.58
CA GLN A 29 -10.57 3.62 -20.60
C GLN A 29 -9.46 2.62 -20.23
N VAL A 30 -8.44 3.07 -19.49
CA VAL A 30 -7.34 2.21 -19.06
C VAL A 30 -7.65 1.60 -17.69
N LYS A 31 -7.77 0.27 -17.65
CA LYS A 31 -7.91 -0.45 -16.39
C LYS A 31 -6.58 -0.41 -15.61
N PRO A 32 -6.61 -0.02 -14.32
CA PRO A 32 -5.39 0.01 -13.52
C PRO A 32 -4.83 -1.41 -13.38
N TRP A 33 -3.52 -1.56 -13.59
CA TRP A 33 -2.84 -2.85 -13.44
C TRP A 33 -2.86 -3.33 -11.99
N ALA A 34 -2.62 -2.40 -11.06
CA ALA A 34 -2.61 -2.63 -9.63
C ALA A 34 -2.94 -1.31 -8.92
N VAL A 35 -3.39 -1.38 -7.67
CA VAL A 35 -3.70 -0.21 -6.85
C VAL A 35 -3.11 -0.35 -5.46
N VAL A 36 -2.88 0.77 -4.78
CA VAL A 36 -2.65 0.79 -3.34
C VAL A 36 -3.77 1.59 -2.71
N GLN A 37 -4.47 0.98 -1.75
CA GLN A 37 -5.62 1.60 -1.10
C GLN A 37 -5.20 2.23 0.22
N LEU A 38 -5.66 3.46 0.45
CA LEU A 38 -5.53 4.15 1.72
C LEU A 38 -6.88 4.15 2.44
N ARG A 39 -6.87 3.82 3.73
CA ARG A 39 -8.06 3.93 4.58
C ARG A 39 -7.84 5.01 5.62
N ARG A 40 -8.79 5.94 5.72
CA ARG A 40 -8.82 6.95 6.79
C ARG A 40 -8.85 6.25 8.15
N ASP A 41 -7.93 6.64 9.03
CA ASP A 41 -7.80 6.03 10.35
C ASP A 41 -8.33 6.91 11.49
N ASN A 42 -8.45 8.21 11.26
CA ASN A 42 -9.02 9.14 12.23
C ASN A 42 -10.07 10.07 11.64
N ALA A 43 -10.99 10.53 12.49
CA ALA A 43 -12.09 11.41 12.11
C ALA A 43 -11.65 12.80 11.61
N LEU A 44 -10.39 13.19 11.81
CA LEU A 44 -9.80 14.42 11.28
C LEU A 44 -9.28 14.25 9.86
N GLY A 45 -9.06 13.01 9.38
CA GLY A 45 -8.55 12.76 8.04
C GLY A 45 -7.09 13.14 7.88
N THR A 46 -6.33 13.14 8.98
CA THR A 46 -4.90 13.44 9.00
C THR A 46 -4.05 12.17 9.06
N LEU A 47 -4.65 11.02 9.36
CA LEU A 47 -4.00 9.72 9.38
C LEU A 47 -4.69 8.75 8.43
N TYR A 48 -3.88 8.07 7.62
CA TYR A 48 -4.30 7.05 6.68
C TYR A 48 -3.42 5.81 6.83
N ASN A 49 -4.05 4.64 6.73
CA ASN A 49 -3.37 3.35 6.71
C ASN A 49 -3.30 2.81 5.29
N ILE A 50 -2.16 2.21 4.95
CA ILE A 50 -1.98 1.46 3.69
C ILE A 50 -2.60 0.07 3.86
N VAL A 51 -3.72 -0.18 3.17
CA VAL A 51 -4.53 -1.39 3.36
C VAL A 51 -3.79 -2.62 2.83
N GLY A 52 -3.63 -3.65 3.68
CA GLY A 52 -3.03 -4.93 3.29
C GLY A 52 -1.49 -4.93 3.20
N PHE A 53 -0.83 -3.88 3.69
CA PHE A 53 0.64 -3.72 3.66
C PHE A 53 1.30 -4.03 5.01
N GLN A 54 0.81 -5.04 5.74
CA GLN A 54 1.45 -5.47 6.99
C GLN A 54 2.87 -5.98 6.70
N THR A 55 3.88 -5.57 7.47
CA THR A 55 5.28 -5.88 7.16
C THR A 55 6.14 -6.01 8.42
N LYS A 56 7.26 -6.73 8.28
CA LYS A 56 8.36 -6.85 9.24
C LYS A 56 9.65 -6.18 8.76
N MET A 57 9.62 -5.47 7.63
CA MET A 57 10.81 -4.78 7.10
C MET A 57 11.37 -3.77 8.13
N LYS A 58 12.66 -3.51 8.08
CA LYS A 58 13.27 -2.42 8.87
C LYS A 58 12.66 -1.08 8.45
N TYR A 59 12.54 -0.14 9.38
CA TYR A 59 11.89 1.15 9.16
C TYR A 59 12.45 1.97 7.97
N GLY A 60 13.77 1.95 7.76
CA GLY A 60 14.39 2.58 6.58
C GLY A 60 13.87 1.97 5.28
N ALA A 61 13.96 0.65 5.14
CA ALA A 61 13.48 -0.07 3.97
C ALA A 61 11.97 0.09 3.74
N GLN A 62 11.16 0.16 4.80
CA GLN A 62 9.73 0.47 4.67
C GLN A 62 9.51 1.83 4.02
N THR A 63 10.23 2.85 4.51
CA THR A 63 10.10 4.23 4.01
C THR A 63 10.51 4.31 2.54
N ASP A 64 11.65 3.70 2.19
CA ASP A 64 12.17 3.71 0.82
C ASP A 64 11.19 3.05 -0.15
N VAL A 65 10.69 1.85 0.19
CA VAL A 65 9.75 1.10 -0.65
C VAL A 65 8.41 1.82 -0.77
N PHE A 66 7.86 2.37 0.32
CA PHE A 66 6.54 3.02 0.27
C PHE A 66 6.56 4.33 -0.51
N ARG A 67 7.68 5.06 -0.54
CA ARG A 67 7.83 6.26 -1.38
C ARG A 67 7.89 5.96 -2.88
N MET A 68 8.15 4.72 -3.28
CA MET A 68 8.06 4.31 -4.68
C MET A 68 6.62 4.21 -5.19
N ILE A 69 5.62 4.22 -4.29
CA ILE A 69 4.21 4.14 -4.65
C ILE A 69 3.76 5.52 -5.19
N PRO A 70 3.17 5.61 -6.39
CA PRO A 70 2.63 6.86 -6.91
C PRO A 70 1.62 7.50 -5.94
N GLY A 71 1.84 8.77 -5.61
CA GLY A 71 1.06 9.53 -4.64
C GLY A 71 1.64 9.54 -3.22
N LEU A 72 2.66 8.70 -2.93
CA LEU A 72 3.30 8.61 -1.61
C LEU A 72 4.76 9.07 -1.58
N GLN A 73 5.26 9.67 -2.67
CA GLN A 73 6.66 10.07 -2.81
C GLN A 73 7.11 10.98 -1.65
N GLU A 74 6.26 11.93 -1.27
CA GLU A 74 6.50 12.90 -0.19
C GLU A 74 5.74 12.55 1.10
N ALA A 75 5.26 11.31 1.23
CA ALA A 75 4.49 10.90 2.39
C ALA A 75 5.30 11.00 3.70
N ARG A 76 4.62 11.46 4.76
CA ARG A 76 5.14 11.44 6.13
C ARG A 76 4.54 10.26 6.88
N PHE A 77 5.40 9.33 7.31
CA PHE A 77 4.97 8.12 8.01
C PHE A 77 4.89 8.39 9.52
N ALA A 78 3.66 8.64 10.01
CA ALA A 78 3.42 8.88 11.44
C ALA A 78 3.68 7.63 12.31
N ARG A 79 3.47 6.44 11.75
CA ARG A 79 3.80 5.15 12.36
C ARG A 79 4.23 4.18 11.25
N LEU A 80 5.36 3.51 11.43
CA LEU A 80 5.79 2.44 10.54
C LEU A 80 5.28 1.08 11.05
N GLY A 81 5.10 0.15 10.12
CA GLY A 81 4.51 -1.14 10.40
C GLY A 81 5.40 -1.99 11.31
N GLY A 82 4.79 -2.74 12.22
CA GLY A 82 5.45 -3.75 13.01
C GLY A 82 4.45 -4.85 13.38
N ILE A 83 4.75 -6.09 13.01
CA ILE A 83 3.96 -7.25 13.45
C ILE A 83 4.46 -7.63 14.84
N HIS A 84 3.66 -7.33 15.85
CA HIS A 84 3.87 -7.80 17.22
C HIS A 84 2.93 -8.98 17.47
N ARG A 85 3.38 -9.99 18.22
CA ARG A 85 2.48 -10.97 18.82
C ARG A 85 1.70 -10.23 19.91
N ASN A 86 0.44 -9.92 19.66
CA ASN A 86 -0.52 -9.63 20.71
C ASN A 86 -1.10 -10.95 21.23
#